data_AF-A0A536TYZ3-F1
#
_entry.id   AF-A0A536TYZ3-F1
#
_cell.length_a   1.000
_cell.length_b   1.000
_cell.length_c   1.000
_cell.angle_alpha   90.00
_cell.angle_beta   90.00
_cell.angle_gamma   90.00
#
_symmetry.space_group_name_H-M   'P 1'
#
loop_
_entity.id
_entity.type
_entity.pdbx_description
1 polymer ?
#
loop_
_entity_poly.entity_id
_entity_poly.type
_entity_poly.pdbx_seq_one_letter_code
_entity_poly.pdbx_strand_id
1 'polypeptide(L)'
;ATRELAADMMREAQAVAEKLGVSFRVPLEKRIEGAAKVGKHKTSTLQDVEAGRPVEVDALIGSVIEVGELTGTPTPATRAVYALLKLLVKTMHDEGARVVMQPSKALSGER
;
A
#
# COMPACT_ATOMS: atom_id res chain seq x y z
N ALA A 1 -9.05 3.95 10.69
CA ALA A 1 -9.40 4.05 9.26
C ALA A 1 -8.40 3.30 8.38
N THR A 2 -7.15 3.76 8.24
CA THR A 2 -6.15 3.13 7.34
C THR A 2 -5.77 1.69 7.69
N ARG A 3 -5.79 1.32 8.97
CA ARG A 3 -5.55 -0.06 9.42
C ARG A 3 -6.55 -1.06 8.83
N GLU A 4 -7.83 -0.70 8.79
CA GLU A 4 -8.87 -1.58 8.26
C GLU A 4 -8.77 -1.70 6.75
N LEU A 5 -8.55 -0.58 6.05
CA LEU A 5 -8.30 -0.59 4.61
C LEU A 5 -7.12 -1.50 4.23
N ALA A 6 -6.02 -1.43 4.99
CA ALA A 6 -4.87 -2.32 4.78
C ALA A 6 -5.24 -3.79 5.03
N ALA A 7 -6.05 -4.08 6.05
CA ALA A 7 -6.53 -5.42 6.33
C ALA A 7 -7.43 -5.96 5.20
N ASP A 8 -8.30 -5.12 4.63
CA ASP A 8 -9.15 -5.48 3.49
C ASP A 8 -8.33 -5.80 2.25
N MET A 9 -7.34 -4.97 1.92
CA MET A 9 -6.42 -5.26 0.80
C MET A 9 -5.65 -6.56 1.01
N MET A 10 -5.21 -6.86 2.23
CA MET A 10 -4.53 -8.12 2.53
C MET A 10 -5.47 -9.32 2.42
N ARG A 11 -6.75 -9.17 2.81
CA ARG A 11 -7.76 -10.22 2.68
C ARG A 11 -8.10 -10.49 1.21
N GLU A 12 -8.20 -9.44 0.40
CA GLU A 12 -8.35 -9.55 -1.06
C GLU A 12 -7.17 -10.33 -1.67
N ALA A 13 -5.93 -9.95 -1.34
CA ALA A 13 -4.74 -10.65 -1.83
C ALA A 13 -4.68 -12.12 -1.39
N GLN A 14 -5.09 -12.41 -0.15
CA GLN A 14 -5.19 -13.80 0.33
C GLN A 14 -6.24 -14.58 -0.46
N ALA A 15 -7.44 -14.02 -0.66
CA ALA A 15 -8.50 -14.68 -1.41
C ALA A 15 -8.06 -14.99 -2.86
N VAL A 16 -7.35 -14.06 -3.51
CA VAL A 16 -6.75 -14.27 -4.84
C VAL A 16 -5.74 -15.42 -4.81
N ALA A 17 -4.85 -15.44 -3.83
CA ALA A 17 -3.82 -16.47 -3.72
C ALA A 17 -4.40 -17.86 -3.43
N GLU A 18 -5.47 -17.95 -2.63
CA GLU A 18 -6.16 -19.20 -2.32
C GLU A 18 -6.83 -19.80 -3.57
N LYS A 19 -7.31 -18.97 -4.52
CA LYS A 19 -7.78 -19.45 -5.84
C LYS A 19 -6.68 -20.11 -6.67
N LEU A 20 -5.42 -19.81 -6.38
CA LEU A 20 -4.25 -20.42 -7.01
C LEU A 20 -3.67 -21.60 -6.21
N GLY A 21 -4.36 -22.04 -5.14
CA GLY A 21 -3.92 -23.14 -4.29
C GLY A 21 -2.81 -22.76 -3.29
N VAL A 22 -2.55 -21.47 -3.07
CA VAL A 22 -1.57 -21.00 -2.09
C VAL A 22 -2.19 -20.95 -0.70
N SER A 23 -1.54 -21.59 0.28
CA SER A 23 -1.94 -21.55 1.69
C SER A 23 -1.10 -20.58 2.50
N PHE A 24 -1.74 -19.72 3.30
CA PHE A 24 -1.03 -18.80 4.20
C PHE A 24 -0.81 -19.45 5.57
N ARG A 25 0.45 -19.81 5.89
CA ARG A 25 0.81 -20.43 7.18
C ARG A 25 0.67 -19.50 8.39
N VAL A 26 0.73 -18.19 8.15
CA VAL A 26 0.66 -17.16 9.19
C VAL A 26 -0.67 -16.42 9.00
N PRO A 27 -1.53 -16.38 10.04
CA PRO A 27 -2.78 -15.62 10.01
C PRO A 27 -2.55 -14.15 9.65
N LEU A 28 -3.53 -13.57 8.96
CA LEU A 28 -3.47 -12.20 8.46
C LEU A 28 -3.31 -11.18 9.59
N GLU A 29 -3.97 -11.40 10.72
CA GLU A 29 -3.89 -10.56 11.92
C GLU A 29 -2.46 -10.48 12.43
N LYS A 30 -1.76 -11.63 12.49
CA LYS A 30 -0.34 -11.68 12.90
C LYS A 30 0.55 -10.95 11.90
N ARG A 31 0.23 -10.97 10.60
CA ARG A 31 0.98 -10.21 9.59
C ARG A 31 0.77 -8.71 9.73
N ILE A 32 -0.46 -8.25 9.97
CA ILE A 32 -0.77 -6.84 10.22
C ILE A 32 -0.04 -6.34 11.47
N GLU A 33 -0.09 -7.11 12.56
CA GLU A 33 0.64 -6.79 13.79
C GLU A 33 2.15 -6.75 13.56
N GLY A 34 2.69 -7.71 12.80
CA GLY A 34 4.10 -7.72 12.40
C GLY A 34 4.49 -6.46 11.66
N ALA A 35 3.70 -6.04 10.66
CA ALA A 35 3.92 -4.83 9.90
C ALA A 35 3.88 -3.57 10.78
N ALA A 36 2.94 -3.50 11.73
CA ALA A 36 2.87 -2.38 12.67
C ALA A 36 4.09 -2.29 13.60
N LYS A 37 4.69 -3.43 13.98
CA LYS A 37 5.87 -3.50 14.84
C LYS A 37 7.18 -3.08 14.17
N VAL A 38 7.23 -3.03 12.83
CA VAL A 38 8.41 -2.54 12.09
C VAL A 38 8.72 -1.07 12.45
N GLY A 39 7.72 -0.32 12.95
CA GLY A 39 7.93 1.01 13.51
C GLY A 39 8.22 2.06 12.43
N LYS A 40 9.22 2.91 12.65
CA LYS A 40 9.52 4.08 11.78
C LYS A 40 10.19 3.71 10.45
N HIS A 41 10.19 2.45 10.06
CA HIS A 41 10.79 2.03 8.80
C HIS A 41 9.97 2.52 7.61
N LYS A 42 10.63 3.15 6.64
CA LYS A 42 9.99 3.62 5.41
C LYS A 42 9.95 2.50 4.39
N THR A 43 8.78 2.21 3.85
CA THR A 43 8.64 1.31 2.69
C THR A 43 9.37 1.90 1.49
N SER A 44 9.83 1.07 0.55
CA SER A 44 10.52 1.53 -0.67
C SER A 44 9.70 2.56 -1.44
N THR A 45 8.39 2.29 -1.62
CA THR A 45 7.45 3.22 -2.24
C THR A 45 7.45 4.60 -1.59
N LEU A 46 7.44 4.66 -0.25
CA LEU A 46 7.48 5.94 0.46
C LEU A 46 8.82 6.66 0.24
N GLN A 47 9.93 5.92 0.21
CA GLN A 47 11.25 6.50 -0.07
C GLN A 47 11.33 7.06 -1.49
N ASP A 48 10.74 6.39 -2.48
CA ASP A 48 10.71 6.85 -3.87
C ASP A 48 9.88 8.12 -4.01
N VAL A 49 8.71 8.14 -3.37
CA VAL A 49 7.81 9.30 -3.36
C VAL A 49 8.44 10.51 -2.65
N GLU A 50 9.22 10.31 -1.58
CA GLU A 50 9.97 11.40 -0.94
C GLU A 50 11.17 11.89 -1.75
N ALA A 51 11.75 11.00 -2.57
CA ALA A 51 12.87 11.33 -3.43
C ALA A 51 12.45 11.88 -4.81
N GLY A 52 11.14 11.86 -5.13
CA GLY A 52 10.65 12.21 -6.47
C GLY A 52 11.09 11.22 -7.56
N ARG A 53 11.35 9.96 -7.18
CA ARG A 53 11.74 8.90 -8.12
C ARG A 53 10.50 8.24 -8.74
N PRO A 54 10.66 7.57 -9.90
CA PRO A 54 9.65 6.66 -10.42
C PRO A 54 9.24 5.62 -9.37
N VAL A 55 7.94 5.32 -9.30
CA VAL A 55 7.36 4.38 -8.35
C VAL A 55 6.81 3.18 -9.11
N GLU A 56 7.22 1.98 -8.70
CA GLU A 56 6.77 0.71 -9.29
C GLU A 56 5.38 0.30 -8.77
N VAL A 57 4.34 0.99 -9.26
CA VAL A 57 2.94 0.75 -8.82
C VAL A 57 2.35 -0.52 -9.44
N ASP A 58 2.68 -0.77 -10.71
CA ASP A 58 2.03 -1.82 -11.52
C ASP A 58 2.50 -3.22 -11.11
N ALA A 59 3.79 -3.40 -10.82
CA ALA A 59 4.34 -4.71 -10.46
C ALA A 59 3.80 -5.27 -9.14
N LEU A 60 3.51 -4.40 -8.16
CA LEU A 60 3.12 -4.83 -6.81
C LEU A 60 1.60 -4.86 -6.60
N ILE A 61 0.92 -3.75 -6.89
CA ILE A 61 -0.52 -3.64 -6.63
C ILE A 61 -1.33 -4.06 -7.85
N GLY A 62 -0.83 -3.71 -9.06
CA GLY A 62 -1.46 -4.10 -10.32
C GLY A 62 -1.55 -5.61 -10.50
N SER A 63 -0.52 -6.35 -10.12
CA SER A 63 -0.50 -7.82 -10.23
C SER A 63 -1.60 -8.50 -9.39
N VAL A 64 -1.90 -8.02 -8.18
CA VAL A 64 -3.00 -8.56 -7.37
C VAL A 64 -4.35 -8.32 -8.05
N ILE A 65 -4.54 -7.16 -8.68
CA ILE A 65 -5.77 -6.81 -9.41
C ILE A 65 -5.92 -7.70 -10.65
N GLU A 66 -4.87 -7.84 -11.45
CA GLU A 66 -4.86 -8.66 -12.65
C GLU A 66 -5.16 -10.13 -12.34
N VAL A 67 -4.48 -10.70 -11.34
CA VAL A 67 -4.75 -12.08 -10.91
C VAL A 67 -6.15 -12.20 -10.29
N GLY A 68 -6.63 -11.17 -9.59
CA GLY A 68 -8.02 -11.09 -9.14
C GLY A 68 -9.01 -11.20 -10.29
N GLU A 69 -8.80 -10.48 -11.39
CA GLU A 69 -9.63 -10.57 -12.60
C GLU A 69 -9.57 -11.97 -13.22
N LEU A 70 -8.38 -12.54 -13.39
CA LEU A 70 -8.19 -13.88 -13.95
C LEU A 70 -8.84 -14.99 -13.11
N THR A 71 -8.95 -14.79 -11.80
CA THR A 71 -9.55 -15.77 -10.88
C THR A 71 -11.01 -15.48 -10.53
N GLY A 72 -11.59 -14.40 -11.06
CA GLY A 72 -12.95 -13.97 -10.70
C GLY A 72 -13.09 -13.52 -9.24
N THR A 73 -12.01 -13.05 -8.63
CA THR A 73 -11.97 -12.59 -7.23
C THR A 73 -11.98 -11.06 -7.17
N PRO A 74 -13.00 -10.42 -6.58
CA PRO A 74 -13.06 -8.97 -6.46
C PRO A 74 -11.95 -8.40 -5.57
N THR A 75 -11.31 -7.31 -6.00
CA THR A 75 -10.28 -6.58 -5.24
C THR A 75 -10.58 -5.06 -5.13
N PRO A 76 -11.76 -4.65 -4.61
CA PRO A 76 -12.20 -3.26 -4.61
C PRO A 76 -11.28 -2.31 -3.81
N ALA A 77 -10.82 -2.70 -2.62
CA ALA A 77 -9.93 -1.87 -1.81
C ALA A 77 -8.57 -1.69 -2.49
N THR A 78 -8.03 -2.79 -3.02
CA THR A 78 -6.76 -2.78 -3.75
C THR A 78 -6.85 -1.91 -5.02
N ARG A 79 -7.95 -2.01 -5.77
CA ARG A 79 -8.21 -1.15 -6.95
C ARG A 79 -8.32 0.33 -6.59
N ALA A 80 -9.00 0.68 -5.50
CA ALA A 80 -9.12 2.06 -5.06
C ALA A 80 -7.74 2.67 -4.73
N VAL A 81 -6.92 1.95 -3.96
CA VAL A 81 -5.56 2.41 -3.62
C VAL A 81 -4.66 2.47 -4.84
N TYR A 82 -4.75 1.48 -5.75
CA TYR A 82 -4.04 1.50 -7.03
C TYR A 82 -4.35 2.76 -7.84
N ALA A 83 -5.63 3.08 -8.03
CA ALA A 83 -6.06 4.25 -8.80
C ALA A 83 -5.54 5.56 -8.19
N LEU A 84 -5.63 5.72 -6.87
CA LEU A 84 -5.13 6.89 -6.16
C LEU A 84 -3.60 7.01 -6.27
N LEU A 85 -2.88 5.91 -6.15
CA LEU A 85 -1.42 5.89 -6.26
C LEU A 85 -0.96 6.21 -7.69
N LYS A 86 -1.65 5.69 -8.71
CA LYS A 86 -1.39 6.05 -10.12
C LYS A 86 -1.58 7.54 -10.37
N LEU A 87 -2.63 8.13 -9.81
CA LEU A 87 -2.86 9.58 -9.90
C LEU A 87 -1.73 10.36 -9.22
N LEU A 88 -1.35 9.99 -7.98
CA LEU A 88 -0.26 10.64 -7.26
C LEU A 88 1.05 10.60 -8.06
N VAL A 89 1.42 9.43 -8.58
CA VAL A 89 2.66 9.23 -9.36
C VAL A 89 2.63 10.05 -10.65
N LYS A 90 1.49 10.08 -11.35
CA LYS A 90 1.32 10.89 -12.56
C LYS A 90 1.49 12.38 -12.24
N THR A 91 0.82 12.89 -11.21
CA THR A 91 0.94 14.29 -10.79
C THR A 91 2.38 14.64 -10.42
N MET A 92 3.05 13.77 -9.66
CA MET A 92 4.45 13.96 -9.28
C MET A 92 5.39 14.03 -10.49
N HIS A 93 5.20 13.14 -11.46
CA HIS A 93 5.99 13.12 -12.67
C HIS A 93 5.78 14.40 -13.50
N ASP A 94 4.51 14.76 -13.76
CA ASP A 94 4.16 15.86 -14.65
C ASP A 94 4.55 17.23 -14.06
N GLU A 95 4.51 17.36 -12.74
CA GLU A 95 4.83 18.61 -12.04
C GLU A 95 6.26 18.64 -11.47
N GLY A 96 7.03 17.56 -11.61
CA GLY A 96 8.33 17.42 -10.94
C GLY A 96 8.21 17.49 -9.41
N ALA A 97 7.08 17.05 -8.86
CA ALA A 97 6.75 17.15 -7.45
C ALA A 97 7.20 15.91 -6.65
N ARG A 98 7.31 16.09 -5.32
CA ARG A 98 7.64 15.02 -4.36
C ARG A 98 6.93 15.25 -3.04
N VAL A 99 6.74 14.19 -2.26
CA VAL A 99 6.19 14.33 -0.90
C VAL A 99 7.29 14.76 0.05
N VAL A 100 7.01 15.79 0.84
CA VAL A 100 7.91 16.26 1.90
C VAL A 100 7.21 16.08 3.24
N MET A 101 7.75 15.20 4.08
CA MET A 101 7.29 15.06 5.45
C MET A 101 7.65 16.33 6.23
N GLN A 102 6.64 17.11 6.60
CA GLN A 102 6.84 18.24 7.50
C GLN A 102 6.87 17.74 8.95
N PRO A 103 7.76 18.29 9.79
CA PRO A 103 7.71 18.01 11.22
C PRO A 103 6.34 18.40 11.77
N SER A 104 5.73 17.49 12.55
CA SER A 104 4.46 17.76 13.21
C SER A 104 4.61 18.97 14.15
N LYS A 105 3.71 19.96 14.03
CA LYS A 105 3.67 21.14 14.90
C LYS A 105 3.10 20.88 16.31
N ALA A 106 2.88 19.64 16.73
CA ALA A 106 2.44 19.28 18.09
C ALA A 106 3.57 18.54 18.83
N LEU A 107 4.17 18.99 19.94
CA LEU A 107 3.82 20.00 20.94
C LEU A 107 5.07 20.85 21.26
N SER A 108 5.12 22.09 20.79
CA SER A 108 5.96 23.15 21.37
C SER A 108 5.10 24.13 22.17
N GLY A 109 4.11 23.59 22.88
CA GLY A 109 3.39 24.31 23.94
C GLY A 109 4.07 23.98 25.25
N GLU A 110 4.82 24.96 25.73
CA GLU A 110 5.18 25.30 27.12
C GLU A 110 5.17 24.18 28.18
N ARG A 111 6.33 24.04 28.83
CA ARG A 111 6.50 23.41 30.14
C ARG A 111 5.77 24.21 31.21
#